data_AF-A0A963M6J2-F1
#
_entry.id   AF-A0A963M6J2-F1
#
_cell.length_a   1.000
_cell.length_b   1.000
_cell.length_c   1.000
_cell.angle_alpha   90.00
_cell.angle_beta   90.00
_cell.angle_gamma   90.00
#
_symmetry.space_group_name_H-M   'P 1'
#
loop_
_entity.id
_entity.type
_entity.pdbx_description
1 polymer ?
#
loop_
_entity_poly.entity_id
_entity_poly.type
_entity_poly.pdbx_seq_one_letter_code
_entity_poly.pdbx_strand_id
1 'polypeptide(L)' 'MKTLVIAEKPSVAQDIVRALTPVAGKFDKHDEHFENERYVVTSAVGHLVEIQAPEQYDVKRGKWSFTHLP' A
#
# COMPACT_ATOMS: atom_id res chain seq x y z
N MET A 1 -13.12 8.24 -17.92
CA MET A 1 -12.98 7.56 -16.61
C MET A 1 -11.58 6.97 -16.56
N LYS A 2 -10.80 7.22 -15.50
CA LYS A 2 -9.43 6.71 -15.35
C LYS A 2 -9.42 5.45 -14.48
N THR A 3 -8.47 4.57 -14.72
CA THR A 3 -8.23 3.36 -13.93
C THR A 3 -7.20 3.63 -12.84
N LEU A 4 -7.53 3.33 -11.59
CA LEU A 4 -6.60 3.41 -10.46
C LEU A 4 -5.85 2.07 -10.29
N VAL A 5 -4.52 2.15 -10.21
CA VAL A 5 -3.63 1.03 -9.93
C VAL A 5 -2.86 1.32 -8.65
N ILE A 6 -2.94 0.40 -7.68
CA ILE A 6 -2.25 0.52 -6.38
C ILE A 6 -1.23 -0.62 -6.27
N ALA A 7 0.05 -0.27 -6.18
CA ALA A 7 1.14 -1.22 -5.94
C ALA A 7 1.50 -1.31 -4.44
N GLU A 8 2.22 -2.36 -4.02
CA GLU A 8 2.67 -2.53 -2.62
C GLU A 8 3.83 -1.60 -2.22
N LYS A 9 4.58 -1.08 -3.20
CA LYS A 9 5.74 -0.20 -2.92
C LYS A 9 6.07 0.68 -4.13
N PRO A 10 6.74 1.84 -3.92
CA PRO A 10 7.04 2.79 -4.99
C PRO A 10 7.79 2.19 -6.17
N SER A 11 8.73 1.28 -5.92
CA SER A 11 9.51 0.63 -6.99
C SER A 11 8.61 -0.18 -7.94
N VAL A 12 7.59 -0.87 -7.40
CA VAL A 12 6.65 -1.66 -8.21
C VAL A 12 5.71 -0.74 -9.00
N ALA A 13 5.25 0.38 -8.42
CA ALA A 13 4.49 1.38 -9.16
C ALA A 13 5.29 1.92 -10.37
N GLN A 14 6.59 2.17 -10.17
CA GLN A 14 7.47 2.63 -11.25
C GLN A 14 7.64 1.57 -12.35
N ASP A 15 7.78 0.29 -12.00
CA ASP A 15 7.87 -0.80 -12.98
C ASP A 15 6.58 -0.96 -13.79
N ILE A 16 5.41 -0.79 -13.16
CA ILE A 16 4.12 -0.77 -13.84
C ILE A 16 4.05 0.39 -14.84
N VAL A 17 4.43 1.60 -14.44
CA VAL A 17 4.46 2.77 -15.33
C VAL A 17 5.38 2.54 -16.53
N ARG A 18 6.56 1.97 -16.30
CA ARG A 18 7.51 1.60 -17.37
C ARG A 18 6.91 0.60 -18.34
N ALA A 19 6.22 -0.42 -17.84
CA ALA A 19 5.58 -1.44 -18.67
C ALA A 19 4.38 -0.90 -19.47
N LEU A 20 3.62 0.05 -18.89
CA LEU A 20 2.45 0.65 -19.54
C LEU A 20 2.80 1.75 -20.53
N THR A 21 3.92 2.47 -20.34
CA THR A 21 4.29 3.61 -21.18
C THR A 21 4.25 3.31 -22.70
N PRO A 22 4.75 2.16 -23.21
CA PRO A 22 4.71 1.84 -24.65
C PRO A 22 3.30 1.68 -25.24
N VAL A 23 2.30 1.33 -24.43
CA VAL A 23 0.93 1.00 -24.90
C VAL A 23 -0.14 2.01 -24.44
N ALA A 24 0.13 2.72 -23.35
CA ALA A 24 -0.80 3.67 -22.72
C ALA A 24 -0.34 5.14 -22.87
N GLY A 25 0.85 5.37 -23.41
CA GLY A 25 1.44 6.70 -23.52
C GLY A 25 2.20 7.13 -22.27
N LYS A 26 2.82 8.31 -22.35
CA LYS A 26 3.63 8.88 -21.27
C LYS A 26 2.78 9.15 -20.02
N PHE A 27 3.38 8.95 -18.86
CA PHE A 27 2.84 9.36 -17.57
C PHE A 27 3.53 10.63 -17.08
N ASP A 28 2.75 11.54 -16.54
CA ASP A 28 3.25 12.65 -15.74
C ASP A 28 3.49 12.16 -14.32
N LYS A 29 4.63 12.58 -13.76
CA LYS A 29 5.05 12.20 -12.41
C LYS A 29 4.60 13.29 -11.44
N HIS A 30 3.84 12.91 -10.44
CA HIS A 30 3.49 13.73 -9.28
C HIS A 30 4.26 13.25 -8.05
N ASP A 31 4.01 13.88 -6.89
CA ASP A 31 4.72 13.56 -5.65
C ASP A 31 4.51 12.11 -5.22
N GLU A 32 3.26 11.63 -5.21
CA GLU A 32 2.87 10.31 -4.68
C GLU A 32 2.28 9.34 -5.73
N HIS A 33 2.17 9.78 -6.99
CA HIS A 33 1.58 8.97 -8.05
C HIS A 33 2.06 9.36 -9.45
N PHE A 34 1.73 8.52 -10.42
CA PHE A 34 1.92 8.76 -11.84
C PHE A 34 0.56 8.81 -12.52
N GLU A 35 0.38 9.68 -13.49
CA GLU A 35 -0.92 9.91 -14.11
C GLU A 35 -0.83 10.11 -15.62
N ASN A 36 -1.81 9.60 -16.35
CA ASN A 36 -2.04 9.99 -17.74
C ASN A 36 -3.56 10.08 -18.00
N GLU A 37 -3.98 10.18 -19.26
CA GLU A 37 -5.41 10.27 -19.61
C GLU A 37 -6.23 9.05 -19.19
N ARG A 38 -5.60 7.89 -19.02
CA ARG A 38 -6.26 6.59 -18.80
C ARG A 38 -6.02 6.01 -17.41
N TYR A 39 -4.90 6.32 -16.76
CA TYR A 39 -4.43 5.66 -15.55
C TYR A 39 -3.98 6.64 -14.49
N VAL A 40 -4.18 6.24 -13.24
CA VAL A 40 -3.52 6.78 -12.04
C VAL A 40 -2.81 5.60 -11.38
N VAL A 41 -1.49 5.67 -11.21
CA VAL A 41 -0.66 4.60 -10.62
C VAL A 41 0.01 5.13 -9.36
N THR A 42 -0.26 4.50 -8.21
CA THR A 42 0.32 4.87 -6.90
C THR A 42 0.74 3.62 -6.13
N SER A 43 1.23 3.78 -4.90
CA SER A 43 1.62 2.66 -4.03
C SER A 43 1.17 2.85 -2.59
N ALA A 44 0.90 1.72 -1.93
CA ALA A 44 0.59 1.60 -0.52
C ALA A 44 1.71 0.80 0.17
N VAL A 45 2.60 1.48 0.89
CA VAL A 45 3.79 0.88 1.49
C VAL A 45 3.39 -0.02 2.67
N GLY A 46 3.46 -1.34 2.46
CA GLY A 46 3.13 -2.32 3.49
C GLY A 46 1.65 -2.30 3.91
N HIS A 47 1.38 -2.67 5.16
CA HIS A 47 0.03 -2.62 5.71
C HIS A 47 -0.35 -1.16 6.00
N LEU A 48 -1.35 -0.64 5.27
CA LEU A 48 -1.90 0.70 5.54
C LEU A 48 -2.68 0.78 6.86
N VAL A 49 -3.18 -0.37 7.30
CA VAL A 49 -3.97 -0.53 8.52
C VAL A 49 -3.54 -1.81 9.22
N GLU A 50 -3.59 -1.76 10.54
CA GLU A 50 -3.36 -2.91 11.40
C GLU A 50 -4.59 -3.15 12.28
N ILE A 51 -4.76 -4.38 12.73
CA ILE A 51 -5.85 -4.72 13.65
C ILE A 51 -5.56 -4.04 14.99
N GLN A 52 -6.47 -3.18 15.42
CA GLN A 52 -6.41 -2.61 16.76
C GLN A 52 -7.01 -3.60 17.76
N ALA A 53 -6.23 -3.99 18.78
CA ALA A 53 -6.75 -4.73 19.90
C ALA A 53 -7.80 -3.86 20.65
N PRO A 54 -8.96 -4.41 21.04
CA PRO A 54 -9.93 -3.65 21.83
C PRO A 54 -9.30 -3.17 23.14
N GLU A 55 -9.68 -1.99 23.64
CA GLU A 55 -9.08 -1.37 24.83
C GLU A 55 -9.07 -2.28 26.06
N GLN A 56 -10.10 -3.11 26.23
CA GLN A 56 -10.22 -4.09 27.31
C GLN A 56 -9.24 -5.28 27.23
N TYR A 57 -8.58 -5.47 26.08
CA TYR A 57 -7.58 -6.50 25.82
C TYR A 57 -6.21 -5.88 25.56
N ASP A 58 -5.89 -4.74 26.18
CA ASP A 58 -4.53 -4.21 26.20
C ASP A 58 -3.60 -5.34 26.63
N VAL A 59 -2.83 -5.85 25.66
CA VAL A 59 -1.98 -7.02 25.84
C VAL A 59 -0.95 -6.55 26.84
N LYS A 60 -1.10 -6.92 28.12
CA LYS A 60 -0.14 -6.57 29.16
C LYS A 60 1.25 -6.89 28.62
N ARG A 61 2.00 -5.86 28.24
CA ARG A 61 3.32 -6.00 27.66
C ARG A 61 4.19 -6.69 28.70
N GLY A 62 4.55 -7.94 28.44
CA GLY A 62 5.20 -8.82 29.39
C GLY A 62 5.58 -10.15 28.77
N LYS A 63 6.47 -10.89 29.44
CA LYS A 63 6.85 -12.25 29.02
C LYS A 63 5.61 -13.15 29.01
N TRP A 64 5.45 -13.92 27.94
CA TRP A 64 4.44 -14.97 27.88
C TRP A 64 4.65 -15.94 29.05
N SER A 65 3.62 -16.15 29.85
CA SER A 65 3.59 -17.13 30.93
C SER A 65 2.31 -17.95 30.84
N PHE A 66 2.41 -19.23 31.22
CA PHE A 66 1.28 -20.17 31.21
C PHE A 66 0.10 -19.70 32.06
N THR A 67 0.31 -18.79 33.01
CA THR A 67 -0.74 -18.17 33.83
C THR A 67 -1.68 -17.22 33.09
N HIS A 68 -1.33 -16.81 31.87
CA HIS A 68 -2.12 -15.87 31.06
C HIS A 68 -2.66 -16.47 29.76
N LEU A 69 -2.56 -17.80 29.62
CA LEU A 69 -3.23 -18.57 28.58
C LEU A 69 -4.47 -19.25 29.19
N PRO A 70 -5.58 -19.41 28.44
CA PRO A 70 -6.59 -20.40 28.80
C PRO A 70 -6.02 -21.82 28.75
#